data_AF-A0A973HL06-F1
#
_entry.id   AF-A0A973HL06-F1
#
_cell.length_a   1.000
_cell.length_b   1.000
_cell.length_c   1.000
_cell.angle_alpha   90.00
_cell.angle_beta   90.00
_cell.angle_gamma   90.00
#
_symmetry.space_group_name_H-M   'P 1'
#
loop_
_entity.id
_entity.type
_entity.pdbx_description
1 polymer ?
#
loop_
_entity_poly.entity_id
_entity_poly.type
_entity_poly.pdbx_seq_one_letter_code
_entity_poly.pdbx_strand_id
1 'polypeptide(L)'
;MEIPSKSNCELSPYTFEQNLRVTKKGYNKGPNRDDLNIRTLVNAMKFSRLMAGISDKDPNQLKISPKLPDDWNKIVVKDWPVFHNFDDKNQKQNISYTLTKGKGQRFNLTIDSEHKFKSVEVKLGPFDFNTFKASISINGISVVVPLKRMDKTNWLIHEIPLKKNMVIFVQPSL
;
A
#
# COMPACT_ATOMS: atom_id res chain seq x y z
N MET A 1 35.05 -8.83 -14.36
CA MET A 1 34.32 -7.59 -14.00
C MET A 1 32.95 -8.05 -13.53
N GLU A 2 32.79 -8.24 -12.22
CA GLU A 2 31.58 -8.78 -11.61
C GLU A 2 30.54 -7.68 -11.44
N ILE A 3 29.32 -7.94 -11.90
CA ILE A 3 28.17 -7.04 -11.77
C ILE A 3 27.64 -7.23 -10.34
N PRO A 4 27.56 -6.19 -9.49
CA PRO A 4 27.05 -6.36 -8.13
C PRO A 4 25.59 -6.82 -8.20
N SER A 5 25.33 -7.99 -7.61
CA SER A 5 23.99 -8.55 -7.47
C SER A 5 23.10 -7.56 -6.73
N LYS A 6 21.87 -7.38 -7.25
CA LYS A 6 20.78 -6.59 -6.66
C LYS A 6 20.89 -6.52 -5.14
N SER A 7 21.21 -5.34 -4.63
CA SER A 7 21.10 -5.00 -3.22
C SER A 7 19.63 -5.14 -2.82
N ASN A 8 19.28 -6.31 -2.28
CA ASN A 8 18.08 -6.46 -1.47
C ASN A 8 18.20 -5.42 -0.36
N CYS A 9 17.31 -4.43 -0.36
CA CYS A 9 17.17 -3.55 0.78
C CYS A 9 16.47 -4.35 1.89
N GLU A 10 17.19 -5.29 2.50
CA GLU A 10 16.77 -5.93 3.73
C GLU A 10 17.00 -4.90 4.84
N LEU A 11 15.92 -4.25 5.27
CA LEU A 11 15.90 -3.70 6.61
C LEU A 11 16.11 -4.88 7.55
N SER A 12 17.24 -4.90 8.25
CA SER A 12 17.56 -5.92 9.25
C SER A 12 16.33 -6.18 10.13
N PRO A 13 15.99 -7.44 10.46
CA PRO A 13 14.87 -7.75 11.36
C PRO A 13 15.03 -7.12 12.75
N TYR A 14 16.22 -6.62 13.07
CA TYR A 14 16.54 -5.88 14.28
C TYR A 14 16.36 -4.35 14.16
N THR A 15 15.98 -3.84 12.98
CA THR A 15 15.79 -2.39 12.75
C THR A 15 14.59 -1.83 13.54
N PHE A 16 13.63 -2.70 13.86
CA PHE A 16 12.46 -2.36 14.67
C PHE A 16 12.45 -3.26 15.90
N GLU A 17 12.98 -2.77 17.01
CA GLU A 17 12.87 -3.47 18.28
C GLU A 17 11.41 -3.68 18.67
N GLN A 18 11.13 -4.79 19.37
CA GLN A 18 9.81 -5.05 19.99
C GLN A 18 9.40 -3.96 20.98
N ASN A 19 10.35 -3.18 21.53
CA ASN A 19 10.12 -2.17 22.54
C ASN A 19 10.84 -0.86 22.22
N LEU A 20 10.12 0.17 21.78
CA LEU A 20 10.68 1.51 21.63
C LEU A 20 10.89 2.16 23.01
N ARG A 21 12.14 2.35 23.44
CA ARG A 21 12.46 3.01 24.72
C ARG A 21 13.01 4.41 24.49
N VAL A 22 12.15 5.41 24.53
CA VAL A 22 12.51 6.81 24.29
C VAL A 22 12.94 7.51 25.59
N THR A 23 14.12 8.14 25.59
CA THR A 23 14.50 9.08 26.64
C THR A 23 13.75 10.41 26.52
N LYS A 24 13.69 11.19 27.60
CA LYS A 24 13.20 12.58 27.57
C LYS A 24 13.91 13.48 26.53
N LYS A 25 15.11 13.09 26.07
CA LYS A 25 15.91 13.81 25.06
C LYS A 25 15.77 13.26 23.63
N GLY A 26 14.92 12.23 23.40
CA GLY A 26 14.69 11.69 22.06
C GLY A 26 15.76 10.72 21.55
N TYR A 27 16.53 10.11 22.45
CA TYR A 27 17.39 8.96 22.13
C TYR A 27 16.64 7.64 22.35
N ASN A 28 16.86 6.65 21.48
CA ASN A 28 16.44 5.27 21.71
C ASN A 28 17.39 4.61 22.74
N LYS A 29 16.84 3.93 23.74
CA LYS A 29 17.55 3.12 24.76
C LYS A 29 17.32 1.64 24.49
N GLY A 30 17.55 1.23 23.25
CA GLY A 30 17.58 -0.19 22.92
C GLY A 30 18.74 -0.90 23.61
N PRO A 31 18.71 -2.25 23.62
CA PRO A 31 19.67 -3.07 24.35
C PRO A 31 21.10 -2.94 23.80
N ASN A 32 21.27 -2.55 22.52
CA ASN A 32 22.56 -2.59 21.85
C ASN A 32 23.20 -1.21 21.63
N ARG A 33 22.51 -0.09 21.89
CA ARG A 33 23.01 1.30 21.67
C ARG A 33 23.39 1.64 20.22
N ASP A 34 23.42 0.65 19.34
CA ASP A 34 23.59 0.74 17.88
C ASP A 34 22.23 0.87 17.15
N ASP A 35 21.17 1.04 17.94
CA ASP A 35 19.81 1.14 17.47
C ASP A 35 19.59 2.51 16.83
N LEU A 36 18.92 2.51 15.66
CA LEU A 36 18.57 3.73 14.94
C LEU A 36 18.07 4.81 15.91
N ASN A 37 18.63 6.02 15.81
CA ASN A 37 18.10 7.15 16.56
C ASN A 37 16.61 7.33 16.20
N ILE A 38 15.82 7.91 17.12
CA ILE A 38 14.36 8.00 16.98
C ILE A 38 13.96 8.71 15.68
N ARG A 39 14.77 9.65 15.21
CA ARG A 39 14.54 10.33 13.94
C ARG A 39 14.60 9.36 12.76
N THR A 40 15.61 8.47 12.71
CA THR A 40 15.72 7.48 11.63
C THR A 40 14.60 6.44 11.72
N LEU A 41 14.23 5.99 12.93
CA LEU A 41 13.10 5.09 13.11
C LEU A 41 11.78 5.69 12.63
N VAL A 42 11.49 6.94 13.03
CA VAL A 42 10.29 7.67 12.60
C VAL A 42 10.28 7.85 11.08
N ASN A 43 11.44 8.14 10.48
CA ASN A 43 11.55 8.23 9.02
C ASN A 43 11.26 6.88 8.37
N ALA A 44 11.82 5.78 8.89
CA ALA A 44 11.56 4.44 8.37
C ALA A 44 10.05 4.09 8.46
N MET A 45 9.39 4.37 9.59
CA MET A 45 7.94 4.17 9.72
C MET A 45 7.13 5.02 8.74
N LYS A 46 7.52 6.28 8.53
CA LYS A 46 6.90 7.17 7.54
C LYS A 46 7.05 6.62 6.13
N PHE A 47 8.25 6.15 5.76
CA PHE A 47 8.50 5.53 4.48
C PHE A 47 7.69 4.25 4.31
N SER A 48 7.67 3.35 5.31
CA SER A 48 6.86 2.13 5.27
C SER A 48 5.38 2.46 5.06
N ARG A 49 4.83 3.45 5.77
CA ARG A 49 3.43 3.87 5.60
C ARG A 49 3.18 4.52 4.24
N LEU A 50 4.13 5.30 3.73
CA LEU A 50 4.04 5.91 2.40
C LEU A 50 4.05 4.86 1.29
N MET A 51 4.94 3.86 1.40
CA MET A 51 5.08 2.76 0.45
C MET A 51 3.86 1.84 0.48
N ALA A 52 3.43 1.44 1.68
CA ALA A 52 2.21 0.66 1.88
C ALA A 52 0.98 1.42 1.35
N GLY A 53 0.98 2.75 1.42
CA GLY A 53 -0.10 3.56 0.86
C GLY A 53 -1.45 3.34 1.52
N ILE A 54 -1.48 2.82 2.76
CA ILE A 54 -2.72 2.57 3.51
C ILE A 54 -3.04 3.79 4.38
N SER A 55 -4.27 4.30 4.23
CA SER A 55 -4.80 5.38 5.07
C SER A 55 -6.18 4.99 5.60
N ASP A 56 -6.27 4.89 6.91
CA ASP A 56 -7.43 4.53 7.73
C ASP A 56 -7.95 5.74 8.56
N LYS A 57 -7.71 6.96 8.06
CA LYS A 57 -8.12 8.20 8.75
C LYS A 57 -9.64 8.35 8.84
N ASP A 58 -10.36 7.89 7.82
CA ASP A 58 -11.82 7.83 7.82
C ASP A 58 -12.23 6.39 8.18
N PRO A 59 -12.95 6.17 9.28
CA PRO A 59 -13.37 4.84 9.68
C PRO A 59 -14.33 4.19 8.67
N ASN A 60 -14.98 4.94 7.78
CA ASN A 60 -15.91 4.36 6.80
C ASN A 60 -15.30 4.15 5.42
N GLN A 61 -14.12 4.73 5.13
CA GLN A 61 -13.43 4.60 3.84
C GLN A 61 -11.94 4.33 4.03
N LEU A 62 -11.53 3.08 3.77
CA LEU A 62 -10.12 2.72 3.75
C LEU A 62 -9.52 3.11 2.40
N LYS A 63 -8.45 3.91 2.40
CA LYS A 63 -7.73 4.26 1.17
C LYS A 63 -6.49 3.39 1.00
N ILE A 64 -6.38 2.75 -0.16
CA ILE A 64 -5.21 1.96 -0.56
C ILE A 64 -4.61 2.59 -1.83
N SER A 65 -3.48 3.26 -1.66
CA SER A 65 -2.75 4.01 -2.70
C SER A 65 -1.27 3.63 -2.71
N PRO A 66 -0.91 2.38 -3.07
CA PRO A 66 0.46 1.89 -2.96
C PRO A 66 1.41 2.75 -3.79
N LYS A 67 2.59 3.03 -3.24
CA LYS A 67 3.65 3.75 -3.95
C LYS A 67 4.70 2.75 -4.38
N LEU A 68 4.57 2.29 -5.62
CA LEU A 68 5.50 1.36 -6.26
C LEU A 68 6.55 2.17 -7.04
N PRO A 69 7.85 2.09 -6.68
CA PRO A 69 8.93 2.64 -7.50
C PRO A 69 8.90 2.07 -8.91
N ASP A 70 9.40 2.83 -9.89
CA ASP A 70 9.23 2.50 -11.31
C ASP A 70 9.85 1.17 -11.72
N ASP A 71 10.97 0.82 -11.09
CA ASP A 71 11.74 -0.42 -11.27
C ASP A 71 11.18 -1.62 -10.50
N TRP A 72 10.17 -1.41 -9.65
CA TRP A 72 9.54 -2.47 -8.87
C TRP A 72 8.34 -3.04 -9.61
N ASN A 73 8.22 -4.37 -9.54
CA ASN A 73 7.08 -5.08 -10.13
C ASN A 73 6.10 -5.60 -9.06
N LYS A 74 6.44 -5.53 -7.78
CA LYS A 74 5.62 -6.09 -6.70
C LYS A 74 5.83 -5.37 -5.37
N ILE A 75 4.74 -5.16 -4.63
CA ILE A 75 4.74 -4.85 -3.21
C ILE A 75 3.88 -5.89 -2.50
N VAL A 76 4.35 -6.34 -1.33
CA VAL A 76 3.60 -7.20 -0.43
C VAL A 76 3.54 -6.51 0.92
N VAL A 77 2.33 -6.26 1.40
CA VAL A 77 2.06 -5.77 2.75
C VAL A 77 1.39 -6.89 3.51
N LYS A 78 1.95 -7.25 4.67
CA LYS A 78 1.43 -8.31 5.54
C LYS A 78 1.08 -7.74 6.90
N ASP A 79 -0.01 -8.23 7.46
CA ASP A 79 -0.43 -8.00 8.84
C ASP A 79 -0.46 -6.50 9.24
N TRP A 80 -0.90 -5.65 8.32
CA TRP A 80 -0.92 -4.21 8.54
C TRP A 80 -2.13 -3.81 9.37
N PRO A 81 -1.94 -3.23 10.57
CA PRO A 81 -3.04 -2.83 11.41
C PRO A 81 -3.77 -1.61 10.83
N VAL A 82 -5.09 -1.70 10.72
CA VAL A 82 -5.98 -0.61 10.33
C VAL A 82 -7.13 -0.48 11.31
N PHE A 83 -7.57 0.74 11.59
CA PHE A 83 -8.82 1.01 12.31
C PHE A 83 -9.90 1.40 11.31
N HIS A 84 -10.93 0.58 11.15
CA HIS A 84 -11.95 0.77 10.13
C HIS A 84 -13.29 0.19 10.57
N ASN A 85 -14.35 0.57 9.87
CA ASN A 85 -15.68 0.02 10.01
C ASN A 85 -15.75 -1.32 9.25
N PHE A 86 -15.61 -2.39 10.02
CA PHE A 86 -15.70 -3.77 9.56
C PHE A 86 -17.01 -4.38 10.04
N ASP A 87 -17.79 -4.94 9.11
CA ASP A 87 -19.11 -5.53 9.40
C ASP A 87 -20.00 -4.59 10.25
N ASP A 88 -20.04 -3.31 9.86
CA ASP A 88 -20.79 -2.24 10.54
C ASP A 88 -20.35 -1.95 11.99
N LYS A 89 -19.11 -2.32 12.35
CA LYS A 89 -18.47 -2.02 13.65
C LYS A 89 -17.09 -1.41 13.46
N ASN A 90 -16.81 -0.31 14.16
CA ASN A 90 -15.48 0.28 14.20
C ASN A 90 -14.54 -0.59 15.06
N GLN A 91 -13.51 -1.15 14.45
CA GLN A 91 -12.57 -2.03 15.12
C GLN A 91 -11.20 -2.01 14.44
N LYS A 92 -10.18 -2.46 15.19
CA LYS A 92 -8.82 -2.62 14.66
C LYS A 92 -8.64 -4.04 14.14
N GLN A 93 -8.17 -4.18 12.91
CA GLN A 93 -7.85 -5.47 12.31
C GLN A 93 -6.58 -5.38 11.48
N ASN A 94 -5.92 -6.52 11.31
CA ASN A 94 -4.79 -6.63 10.40
C ASN A 94 -5.30 -6.98 9.01
N ILE A 95 -4.77 -6.29 8.00
CA ILE A 95 -5.03 -6.59 6.59
C ILE A 95 -3.73 -6.89 5.88
N SER A 96 -3.82 -7.67 4.81
CA SER A 96 -2.70 -7.92 3.91
C SER A 96 -3.09 -7.51 2.50
N TYR A 97 -2.12 -7.08 1.70
CA TYR A 97 -2.35 -6.93 0.27
C TYR A 97 -1.10 -7.24 -0.54
N THR A 98 -1.30 -7.65 -1.78
CA THR A 98 -0.24 -7.77 -2.78
C THR A 98 -0.60 -6.94 -4.00
N LEU A 99 0.28 -6.02 -4.40
CA LEU A 99 0.20 -5.33 -5.68
C LEU A 99 1.27 -5.89 -6.62
N THR A 100 0.89 -6.26 -7.82
CA THR A 100 1.82 -6.65 -8.90
C THR A 100 1.60 -5.76 -10.12
N LYS A 101 2.68 -5.22 -10.68
CA LYS A 101 2.71 -4.45 -11.94
C LYS A 101 3.18 -5.37 -13.07
N GLY A 102 2.33 -5.56 -14.05
CA GLY A 102 2.61 -6.28 -15.29
C GLY A 102 3.01 -5.34 -16.42
N LYS A 103 3.31 -5.93 -17.59
CA LYS A 103 3.59 -5.19 -18.82
C LYS A 103 2.37 -4.34 -19.25
N GLY A 104 2.62 -3.20 -19.88
CA GLY A 104 1.57 -2.34 -20.43
C GLY A 104 0.65 -1.71 -19.38
N GLN A 105 1.21 -1.27 -18.25
CA GLN A 105 0.47 -0.60 -17.16
C GLN A 105 -0.69 -1.43 -16.61
N ARG A 106 -0.50 -2.75 -16.56
CA ARG A 106 -1.44 -3.69 -15.94
C ARG A 106 -1.13 -3.81 -14.46
N PHE A 107 -2.16 -3.75 -13.62
CA PHE A 107 -2.02 -3.88 -12.17
C PHE A 107 -2.91 -5.01 -11.68
N ASN A 108 -2.39 -5.84 -10.78
CA ASN A 108 -3.15 -6.82 -10.03
C ASN A 108 -2.98 -6.52 -8.53
N LEU A 109 -4.07 -6.13 -7.88
CA LEU A 109 -4.13 -5.86 -6.45
C LEU A 109 -5.02 -6.91 -5.78
N THR A 110 -4.44 -7.70 -4.88
CA THR A 110 -5.18 -8.61 -3.99
C THR A 110 -5.17 -8.03 -2.60
N ILE A 111 -6.35 -7.90 -1.97
CA ILE A 111 -6.51 -7.41 -0.60
C ILE A 111 -7.20 -8.52 0.20
N ASP A 112 -6.55 -8.96 1.26
CA ASP A 112 -7.01 -10.01 2.16
C ASP A 112 -7.43 -9.40 3.50
N SER A 113 -8.63 -9.77 3.95
CA SER A 113 -9.22 -9.34 5.22
C SER A 113 -10.15 -10.42 5.76
N GLU A 114 -10.17 -10.60 7.06
CA GLU A 114 -11.09 -11.53 7.72
C GLU A 114 -12.54 -11.03 7.68
N HIS A 115 -12.75 -9.72 7.60
CA HIS A 115 -14.06 -9.06 7.67
C HIS A 115 -14.33 -8.16 6.46
N LYS A 116 -15.61 -7.83 6.24
CA LYS A 116 -15.99 -6.93 5.14
C LYS A 116 -15.67 -5.50 5.52
N PHE A 117 -15.01 -4.78 4.61
CA PHE A 117 -14.84 -3.34 4.71
C PHE A 117 -16.16 -2.63 4.43
N LYS A 118 -16.47 -1.52 5.12
CA LYS A 118 -17.56 -0.62 4.71
C LYS A 118 -17.39 -0.08 3.28
N SER A 119 -16.25 0.57 3.02
CA SER A 119 -15.84 1.03 1.70
C SER A 119 -14.31 1.02 1.59
N VAL A 120 -13.80 0.75 0.38
CA VAL A 120 -12.37 0.84 0.05
C VAL A 120 -12.17 1.68 -1.21
N GLU A 121 -11.39 2.74 -1.11
CA GLU A 121 -10.92 3.53 -2.26
C GLU A 121 -9.54 3.01 -2.68
N VAL A 122 -9.41 2.58 -3.93
CA VAL A 122 -8.13 2.18 -4.50
C VAL A 122 -7.62 3.25 -5.46
N LYS A 123 -6.32 3.57 -5.34
CA LYS A 123 -5.61 4.42 -6.31
C LYS A 123 -4.48 3.63 -6.96
N LEU A 124 -4.58 3.42 -8.27
CA LEU A 124 -3.63 2.63 -9.05
C LEU A 124 -3.13 3.43 -10.26
N GLY A 125 -1.88 3.18 -10.64
CA GLY A 125 -1.17 3.92 -11.67
C GLY A 125 0.31 4.13 -11.31
N PRO A 126 1.00 5.08 -11.95
CA PRO A 126 0.46 5.97 -12.99
C PRO A 126 0.19 5.24 -14.32
N PHE A 127 -0.78 5.76 -15.07
CA PHE A 127 -1.05 5.44 -16.47
C PHE A 127 -0.46 6.52 -17.38
N ASP A 128 -0.20 6.15 -18.63
CA ASP A 128 0.34 7.06 -19.63
C ASP A 128 -0.60 8.23 -19.86
N PHE A 129 0.00 9.36 -20.25
CA PHE A 129 -0.71 10.61 -20.44
C PHE A 129 -1.87 10.50 -21.46
N ASN A 130 -1.72 9.63 -22.45
CA ASN A 130 -2.70 9.38 -23.50
C ASN A 130 -3.77 8.35 -23.10
N THR A 131 -3.68 7.73 -21.93
CA THR A 131 -4.67 6.78 -21.43
C THR A 131 -5.71 7.51 -20.60
N PHE A 132 -6.96 7.54 -21.07
CA PHE A 132 -8.07 8.25 -20.40
C PHE A 132 -9.05 7.34 -19.67
N LYS A 133 -9.03 6.04 -19.98
CA LYS A 133 -9.92 5.04 -19.41
C LYS A 133 -9.13 3.79 -19.04
N ALA A 134 -9.58 3.11 -18.00
CA ALA A 134 -9.08 1.79 -17.65
C ALA A 134 -10.23 0.81 -17.49
N SER A 135 -10.00 -0.44 -17.88
CA SER A 135 -10.84 -1.56 -17.49
C SER A 135 -10.41 -2.00 -16.11
N ILE A 136 -11.34 -2.00 -15.16
CA ILE A 136 -11.17 -2.54 -13.80
C ILE A 136 -12.06 -3.77 -13.64
N SER A 137 -11.48 -4.87 -13.19
CA SER A 137 -12.19 -6.10 -12.82
C SER A 137 -12.08 -6.32 -11.32
N ILE A 138 -13.21 -6.38 -10.62
CA ILE A 138 -13.28 -6.62 -9.17
C ILE A 138 -13.96 -7.97 -8.94
N ASN A 139 -13.19 -8.95 -8.48
CA ASN A 139 -13.65 -10.34 -8.30
C ASN A 139 -14.33 -10.89 -9.58
N GLY A 140 -13.77 -10.59 -10.76
CA GLY A 140 -14.25 -11.05 -12.06
C GLY A 140 -15.29 -10.14 -12.74
N ILE A 141 -15.92 -9.22 -12.01
CA ILE A 141 -16.88 -8.26 -12.59
C ILE A 141 -16.12 -7.08 -13.16
N SER A 142 -16.23 -6.85 -14.46
CA SER A 142 -15.43 -5.85 -15.16
C SER A 142 -16.26 -4.64 -15.57
N VAL A 143 -15.72 -3.44 -15.32
CA VAL A 143 -16.30 -2.16 -15.73
C VAL A 143 -15.20 -1.26 -16.30
N VAL A 144 -15.57 -0.35 -17.20
CA VAL A 144 -14.64 0.67 -17.71
C VAL A 144 -14.89 1.96 -16.95
N VAL A 145 -13.82 2.54 -16.42
CA VAL A 145 -13.87 3.73 -15.59
C VAL A 145 -12.92 4.81 -16.13
N PRO A 146 -13.30 6.10 -16.05
CA PRO A 146 -12.43 7.19 -16.44
C PRO A 146 -11.24 7.28 -15.49
N LEU A 147 -10.08 7.64 -16.05
CA LEU A 147 -8.90 7.96 -15.26
C LEU A 147 -8.90 9.43 -14.86
N LYS A 148 -8.47 9.71 -13.64
CA LYS A 148 -8.32 11.06 -13.12
C LYS A 148 -6.92 11.58 -13.46
N ARG A 149 -6.87 12.71 -14.16
CA ARG A 149 -5.61 13.39 -14.45
C ARG A 149 -5.04 14.03 -13.18
N MET A 150 -3.76 13.78 -12.92
CA MET A 150 -2.97 14.42 -11.86
C MET A 150 -1.62 14.82 -12.46
N ASP A 151 -1.44 16.12 -12.66
CA ASP A 151 -0.28 16.73 -13.34
C ASP A 151 -0.05 16.16 -14.75
N LYS A 152 1.04 15.39 -14.91
CA LYS A 152 1.47 14.75 -16.18
C LYS A 152 1.11 13.26 -16.25
N THR A 153 0.32 12.75 -15.31
CA THR A 153 -0.01 11.32 -15.21
C THR A 153 -1.50 11.10 -15.01
N ASN A 154 -2.01 9.97 -15.46
CA ASN A 154 -3.39 9.58 -15.23
C ASN A 154 -3.44 8.49 -14.15
N TRP A 155 -4.45 8.54 -13.28
CA TRP A 155 -4.59 7.62 -12.16
C TRP A 155 -5.99 7.05 -12.12
N LEU A 156 -6.08 5.75 -11.86
CA LEU A 156 -7.33 5.14 -11.49
C LEU A 156 -7.60 5.51 -10.03
N ILE A 157 -8.78 6.05 -9.75
CA ILE A 157 -9.32 6.18 -8.39
C ILE A 157 -10.71 5.57 -8.43
N HIS A 158 -10.94 4.52 -7.65
CA HIS A 158 -12.22 3.82 -7.65
C HIS A 158 -12.61 3.40 -6.24
N GLU A 159 -13.88 3.66 -5.91
CA GLU A 159 -14.46 3.27 -4.63
C GLU A 159 -15.21 1.94 -4.78
N ILE A 160 -14.94 1.02 -3.85
CA ILE A 160 -15.47 -0.33 -3.84
C ILE A 160 -16.31 -0.49 -2.56
N PRO A 161 -17.65 -0.58 -2.67
CA PRO A 161 -18.50 -0.73 -1.50
C PRO A 161 -18.49 -2.17 -0.97
N LEU A 162 -18.63 -2.28 0.35
CA LEU A 162 -18.98 -3.49 1.10
C LEU A 162 -18.43 -4.82 0.57
N LYS A 163 -17.11 -5.02 0.67
CA LYS A 163 -16.43 -6.23 0.19
C LYS A 163 -15.49 -6.81 1.26
N LYS A 164 -15.33 -8.13 1.21
CA LYS A 164 -14.24 -8.90 1.83
C LYS A 164 -13.45 -9.55 0.69
N ASN A 165 -12.16 -9.76 0.88
CA ASN A 165 -11.25 -10.42 -0.07
C ASN A 165 -11.44 -9.98 -1.52
N MET A 166 -10.62 -9.02 -1.94
CA MET A 166 -10.74 -8.39 -3.24
C MET A 166 -9.58 -8.79 -4.13
N VAL A 167 -9.91 -9.21 -5.35
CA VAL A 167 -8.94 -9.35 -6.44
C VAL A 167 -9.31 -8.32 -7.50
N ILE A 168 -8.43 -7.34 -7.68
CA ILE A 168 -8.64 -6.18 -8.52
C ILE A 168 -7.62 -6.21 -9.66
N PHE A 169 -8.10 -6.38 -10.88
CA PHE A 169 -7.27 -6.27 -12.08
C PHE A 169 -7.56 -4.97 -12.78
N VAL A 170 -6.52 -4.27 -13.19
CA VAL A 170 -6.63 -3.01 -13.93
C VAL A 170 -5.74 -3.06 -15.15
N GLN A 171 -6.26 -2.60 -16.28
CA GLN A 171 -5.50 -2.42 -17.50
C GLN A 171 -6.01 -1.20 -18.28
N PRO A 172 -5.16 -0.57 -19.13
CA PRO A 172 -5.60 0.44 -20.06
C PRO A 172 -6.78 -0.07 -20.90
N SER A 173 -7.81 0.76 -21.08
CA SER A 173 -8.83 0.50 -22.10
C SER A 173 -8.33 1.10 -23.42
N LEU A 174 -8.44 0.33 -24.50
CA LEU A 174 -8.40 0.86 -25.85
C LEU A 174 -9.63 1.78 -26.09
#